data_AF-A0A9D9QX49-F1
#
_entry.id   AF-A0A9D9QX49-F1
#
_cell.length_a   1.000
_cell.length_b   1.000
_cell.length_c   1.000
_cell.angle_alpha   90.00
_cell.angle_beta   90.00
_cell.angle_gamma   90.00
#
_symmetry.space_group_name_H-M   'P 1'
#
loop_
_entity.id
_entity.type
_entity.pdbx_description
1 polymer ?
#
loop_
_entity_poly.entity_id
_entity_poly.type
_entity_poly.pdbx_seq_one_letter_code
_entity_poly.pdbx_strand_id
1 'polypeptide(L)'
;MIVLILIASILMASISLIQFKNEARNYHQERLERKEDAIKEHINYVLSNTTYPLNEKNLPLIFKDKIHELSDIHSVEINIYSLDGKLIKSSKASFSVDSISPPVPKYIIKLVQSSIEKRYVDIKSIDGVKNRSSFSQIKDDKFKPLGILNL
;
A
#
# COMPACT_ATOMS: atom_id res chain seq x y z
N MET A 1 45.01 4.55 29.08
CA MET A 1 43.79 5.38 28.93
C MET A 1 43.53 5.79 27.48
N ILE A 2 44.49 6.40 26.78
CA ILE A 2 44.35 6.88 25.38
C ILE A 2 44.02 5.76 24.36
N VAL A 3 44.68 4.60 24.45
CA VAL A 3 44.43 3.48 23.50
C VAL A 3 43.00 2.95 23.62
N LEU A 4 42.47 2.84 24.84
CA LEU A 4 41.08 2.44 25.10
C LEU A 4 40.08 3.43 24.50
N ILE A 5 40.36 4.73 24.61
CA ILE A 5 39.52 5.79 24.05
C ILE A 5 39.51 5.72 22.51
N LEU A 6 40.67 5.48 21.89
CA LEU A 6 40.78 5.31 20.43
C LEU A 6 40.00 4.10 19.94
N ILE A 7 40.14 2.95 20.61
CA ILE A 7 39.39 1.73 20.27
C ILE A 7 37.88 1.95 20.41
N ALA A 8 37.44 2.55 21.52
CA ALA A 8 36.04 2.87 21.75
C ALA A 8 35.48 3.84 20.68
N SER A 9 36.27 4.83 20.26
CA SER A 9 35.88 5.78 19.21
C SER A 9 35.68 5.10 17.85
N ILE A 10 36.58 4.20 17.45
CA ILE A 10 36.47 3.45 16.18
C ILE A 10 35.25 2.52 16.19
N LEU A 11 35.00 1.86 17.32
CA LEU A 11 33.81 1.02 17.52
C LEU A 11 32.52 1.84 17.41
N MET A 12 32.43 2.98 18.09
CA MET A 12 31.27 3.87 17.99
C MET A 12 31.04 4.38 16.56
N ALA A 13 32.10 4.83 15.87
CA ALA A 13 32.00 5.29 14.50
C ALA A 13 31.47 4.19 13.56
N SER A 14 31.93 2.95 13.74
CA SER A 14 31.49 1.80 12.94
C SER A 14 30.02 1.46 13.17
N ILE A 15 29.57 1.41 14.43
CA ILE A 15 28.17 1.16 14.78
C ILE A 15 27.28 2.28 14.24
N SER A 16 27.72 3.53 14.38
CA SER A 16 26.99 4.71 13.91
C SER A 16 26.77 4.68 12.39
N LEU A 17 27.79 4.30 11.60
CA LEU A 17 27.65 4.14 10.14
C LEU A 17 26.60 3.07 9.77
N ILE A 18 26.57 1.95 10.49
CA ILE A 18 25.57 0.89 10.28
C ILE A 18 24.17 1.40 10.65
N GLN A 19 24.04 2.12 11.77
CA GLN A 19 22.78 2.69 12.23
C GLN A 19 22.23 3.71 11.23
N PHE A 20 23.04 4.65 10.74
CA PHE A 20 22.63 5.61 9.74
C PHE A 20 22.13 4.95 8.45
N LYS A 21 22.80 3.89 8.00
CA LYS A 21 22.36 3.13 6.81
C LYS A 21 21.01 2.45 7.04
N ASN A 22 20.79 1.88 8.22
CA ASN A 22 19.52 1.24 8.58
C ASN A 22 18.40 2.26 8.73
N GLU A 23 18.66 3.40 9.37
CA GLU A 23 17.70 4.49 9.59
C GLU A 23 17.28 5.14 8.27
N ALA A 24 18.23 5.40 7.36
CA ALA A 24 17.92 5.88 6.02
C ALA A 24 17.05 4.88 5.24
N ARG A 25 17.28 3.56 5.39
CA ARG A 25 16.48 2.52 4.74
C ARG A 25 15.06 2.45 5.30
N ASN A 26 14.91 2.55 6.62
CA ASN A 26 13.62 2.54 7.30
C ASN A 26 12.80 3.80 6.99
N TYR A 27 13.42 4.98 6.97
CA TYR A 27 12.74 6.25 6.67
C TYR A 27 12.06 6.26 5.29
N HIS A 28 12.70 5.68 4.27
CA HIS A 28 12.11 5.57 2.94
C HIS A 28 10.95 4.57 2.87
N GLN A 29 10.99 3.52 3.69
CA GLN A 29 9.90 2.55 3.82
C GLN A 29 8.70 3.17 4.53
N GLU A 30 8.93 3.85 5.65
CA GLU A 30 7.90 4.49 6.48
C GLU A 30 7.09 5.54 5.73
N ARG A 31 7.69 6.23 4.74
CA ARG A 31 6.95 7.22 3.94
C ARG A 31 5.84 6.57 3.10
N LEU A 32 6.11 5.41 2.51
CA LEU A 32 5.10 4.67 1.73
C LEU A 32 4.01 4.15 2.66
N GLU A 33 4.40 3.58 3.80
CA GLU A 33 3.47 3.04 4.79
C GLU A 33 2.55 4.11 5.36
N ARG A 34 3.08 5.27 5.76
CA ARG A 34 2.24 6.40 6.20
C ARG A 34 1.26 6.87 5.13
N LYS A 35 1.67 6.86 3.85
CA LYS A 35 0.79 7.24 2.74
C LYS A 35 -0.31 6.21 2.53
N GLU A 36 0.03 4.93 2.60
CA GLU A 36 -0.91 3.81 2.53
C GLU A 36 -1.91 3.84 3.69
N ASP A 37 -1.45 4.09 4.92
CA ASP A 37 -2.30 4.15 6.11
C ASP A 37 -3.28 5.32 6.04
N ALA A 38 -2.84 6.49 5.57
CA ALA A 38 -3.73 7.62 5.33
C ALA A 38 -4.83 7.29 4.30
N ILE A 39 -4.48 6.58 3.23
CA ILE A 39 -5.46 6.13 2.22
C ILE A 39 -6.42 5.10 2.80
N LYS A 40 -5.93 4.14 3.60
CA LYS A 40 -6.77 3.14 4.27
C LYS A 40 -7.76 3.78 5.24
N GLU A 41 -7.32 4.75 6.04
CA GLU A 41 -8.20 5.50 6.92
C GLU A 41 -9.28 6.24 6.14
N HIS A 42 -8.93 6.85 5.00
CA HIS A 42 -9.90 7.50 4.14
C HIS A 42 -10.89 6.49 3.52
N ILE A 43 -10.43 5.33 3.07
CA ILE A 43 -11.30 4.24 2.61
C ILE A 43 -12.25 3.79 3.72
N ASN A 44 -11.76 3.60 4.94
CA ASN A 44 -12.58 3.22 6.09
C ASN A 44 -13.63 4.29 6.42
N TYR A 45 -13.27 5.56 6.29
CA TYR A 45 -14.21 6.67 6.42
C TYR A 45 -15.32 6.60 5.36
N VAL A 46 -14.98 6.36 4.09
CA VAL A 46 -15.97 6.20 3.01
C VAL A 46 -16.90 5.00 3.27
N LEU A 47 -16.34 3.87 3.70
CA LEU A 47 -17.11 2.67 4.04
C LEU A 47 -18.04 2.91 5.23
N SER A 48 -17.59 3.64 6.26
CA SER A 48 -18.39 3.93 7.45
C SER A 48 -19.53 4.92 7.20
N ASN A 49 -19.41 5.77 6.17
CA ASN A 49 -20.38 6.84 5.85
C ASN A 49 -21.26 6.55 4.64
N THR A 50 -21.21 5.33 4.09
CA THR A 50 -22.04 4.96 2.95
C THR A 50 -23.38 4.38 3.38
N THR A 51 -24.43 4.64 2.59
CA THR A 51 -25.76 4.04 2.77
C THR A 51 -25.88 2.66 2.12
N TYR A 52 -24.90 2.27 1.30
CA TYR A 52 -24.87 0.96 0.67
C TYR A 52 -24.47 -0.13 1.66
N PRO A 53 -25.08 -1.32 1.59
CA PRO A 53 -24.62 -2.46 2.39
C PRO A 53 -23.15 -2.82 2.08
N LEU A 54 -22.33 -3.04 3.11
CA LEU A 54 -20.91 -3.39 2.97
C LEU A 54 -20.72 -4.82 2.46
N ASN A 55 -20.59 -4.94 1.15
CA ASN A 55 -20.27 -6.18 0.46
C ASN A 55 -19.55 -5.88 -0.86
N GLU A 56 -18.86 -6.90 -1.39
CA GLU A 56 -18.08 -6.81 -2.62
C GLU A 56 -18.87 -6.28 -3.83
N LYS A 57 -20.15 -6.66 -3.95
CA LYS A 57 -21.01 -6.24 -5.07
C LYS A 57 -21.31 -4.75 -5.07
N ASN A 58 -21.28 -4.11 -3.91
CA ASN A 58 -21.57 -2.70 -3.74
C ASN A 58 -20.32 -1.81 -3.79
N LEU A 59 -19.10 -2.36 -3.74
CA LEU A 59 -17.86 -1.60 -3.89
C LEU A 59 -17.82 -0.70 -5.15
N PRO A 60 -18.27 -1.14 -6.35
CA PRO A 60 -18.31 -0.26 -7.52
C PRO A 60 -19.21 0.96 -7.33
N LEU A 61 -20.29 0.84 -6.55
CA LEU A 61 -21.24 1.91 -6.26
C LEU A 61 -20.72 2.84 -5.17
N ILE A 62 -20.20 2.26 -4.07
CA ILE A 62 -19.62 3.01 -2.95
C ILE A 62 -18.46 3.90 -3.44
N PHE A 63 -17.59 3.35 -4.29
CA PHE A 63 -16.40 4.03 -4.79
C PHE A 63 -16.58 4.64 -6.18
N LYS A 64 -17.81 4.84 -6.65
CA LYS A 64 -18.09 5.32 -8.00
C LYS A 64 -17.34 6.61 -8.32
N ASP A 65 -17.50 7.62 -7.47
CA ASP A 65 -16.87 8.94 -7.59
C ASP A 65 -15.77 9.13 -6.54
N LYS A 66 -15.93 8.51 -5.37
CA LYS A 66 -14.98 8.61 -4.24
C LYS A 66 -13.58 8.15 -4.57
N ILE A 67 -13.40 7.17 -5.45
CA ILE A 67 -12.05 6.69 -5.80
C ILE A 67 -11.20 7.77 -6.48
N HIS A 68 -11.82 8.66 -7.26
CA HIS A 68 -11.13 9.75 -7.93
C HIS A 68 -10.77 10.84 -6.94
N GLU A 69 -11.69 11.19 -6.03
CA GLU A 69 -11.43 12.11 -4.91
C GLU A 69 -10.25 11.63 -4.05
N LEU A 70 -10.22 10.34 -3.69
CA LEU A 70 -9.09 9.77 -2.93
C LEU A 70 -7.78 9.86 -3.72
N SER A 71 -7.81 9.51 -5.01
CA SER A 71 -6.64 9.57 -5.87
C SER A 71 -6.08 10.98 -6.02
N ASP A 72 -6.95 11.98 -6.13
CA ASP A 72 -6.57 13.38 -6.25
C ASP A 72 -5.95 13.89 -4.93
N ILE A 73 -6.61 13.62 -3.80
CA ILE A 73 -6.14 14.02 -2.47
C ILE A 73 -4.79 13.39 -2.12
N HIS A 74 -4.64 12.09 -2.40
CA HIS A 74 -3.43 11.38 -2.06
C HIS A 74 -2.36 11.41 -3.17
N SER A 75 -2.71 11.88 -4.38
CA SER A 75 -1.83 11.88 -5.55
C SER A 75 -1.19 10.50 -5.79
N VAL A 76 -2.02 9.45 -5.82
CA VAL A 76 -1.65 8.04 -6.08
C VAL A 76 -2.77 7.39 -6.88
N GLU A 77 -2.42 6.54 -7.85
CA GLU A 77 -3.41 5.71 -8.53
C GLU A 77 -3.95 4.65 -7.57
N ILE A 78 -5.27 4.58 -7.42
CA ILE A 78 -5.93 3.66 -6.50
C ILE A 78 -6.74 2.68 -7.31
N ASN A 79 -6.51 1.40 -7.07
CA ASN A 79 -7.22 0.32 -7.71
C ASN A 79 -7.90 -0.55 -6.64
N ILE A 80 -9.18 -0.84 -6.85
CA ILE A 80 -9.97 -1.74 -6.02
C ILE A 80 -10.26 -2.99 -6.84
N TYR A 81 -9.90 -4.14 -6.29
CA TYR A 81 -10.11 -5.45 -6.86
C TYR A 81 -11.06 -6.26 -5.99
N SER A 82 -11.72 -7.22 -6.61
CA SER A 82 -12.44 -8.30 -5.95
C SER A 82 -11.49 -9.21 -5.18
N LEU A 83 -12.06 -10.06 -4.32
CA LEU A 83 -11.30 -11.05 -3.55
C LEU A 83 -10.66 -12.14 -4.44
N ASP A 84 -11.16 -12.31 -5.67
CA ASP A 84 -10.57 -13.18 -6.69
C ASP A 84 -9.57 -12.45 -7.61
N GLY A 85 -9.31 -11.16 -7.39
CA GLY A 85 -8.28 -10.38 -8.07
C GLY A 85 -8.73 -9.70 -9.37
N LYS A 86 -10.02 -9.64 -9.68
CA LYS A 86 -10.57 -8.90 -10.83
C LYS A 86 -10.72 -7.42 -10.48
N LEU A 87 -10.42 -6.55 -11.43
CA LEU A 87 -10.56 -5.11 -11.21
C LEU A 87 -12.05 -4.76 -11.06
N ILE A 88 -12.39 -4.12 -9.93
CA ILE A 88 -13.73 -3.58 -9.65
C ILE A 88 -13.79 -2.11 -10.03
N LYS A 89 -12.80 -1.33 -9.62
CA LYS A 89 -12.75 0.12 -9.83
C LYS A 89 -11.31 0.60 -9.87
N SER A 90 -11.04 1.60 -10.70
CA SER A 90 -9.75 2.28 -10.78
C SER A 90 -9.97 3.78 -10.71
N SER A 91 -9.05 4.50 -10.05
CA SER A 91 -9.02 5.96 -10.08
C SER A 91 -8.47 6.50 -11.39
N LYS A 92 -7.79 5.67 -12.19
CA LYS A 92 -7.27 6.04 -13.49
C LYS A 92 -8.43 6.48 -14.40
N ALA A 93 -8.30 7.68 -14.97
CA ALA A 93 -9.32 8.21 -15.86
C ALA A 93 -9.50 7.30 -17.08
N SER A 94 -10.74 6.99 -17.45
CA SER A 94 -11.06 6.08 -18.57
C SER A 94 -10.53 6.53 -19.94
N PHE A 95 -10.05 7.77 -20.05
CA PHE A 95 -9.46 8.36 -21.26
C PHE A 95 -7.93 8.27 -21.33
N SER A 96 -7.27 7.64 -20.34
CA SER A 96 -5.82 7.42 -20.41
C SER A 96 -5.47 6.47 -21.55
N VAL A 97 -4.42 6.81 -22.31
CA VAL A 97 -3.91 5.98 -23.44
C VAL A 97 -3.37 4.63 -22.96
N ASP A 98 -2.99 4.53 -21.69
CA ASP A 98 -2.54 3.29 -21.06
C ASP A 98 -3.69 2.29 -20.86
N SER A 99 -3.38 1.01 -21.06
CA SER A 99 -4.27 -0.12 -20.78
C SER A 99 -4.73 -0.15 -19.31
N ILE A 100 -6.00 -0.54 -19.11
CA ILE A 100 -6.63 -0.81 -17.81
C ILE A 100 -5.72 -1.72 -16.96
N SER A 101 -5.61 -1.43 -15.66
CA SER A 101 -4.77 -2.20 -14.73
C SER A 101 -5.11 -3.70 -14.78
N PRO A 102 -4.11 -4.58 -14.96
CA PRO A 102 -4.35 -6.01 -15.15
C PRO A 102 -4.89 -6.66 -13.87
N PRO A 103 -5.59 -7.79 -13.98
CA PRO A 103 -6.02 -8.55 -12.81
C PRO A 103 -4.84 -8.91 -11.90
N VAL A 104 -5.09 -8.91 -10.59
CA VAL A 104 -4.07 -9.29 -9.60
C VAL A 104 -3.76 -10.78 -9.72
N PRO A 105 -2.50 -11.17 -9.89
CA PRO A 105 -2.11 -12.58 -9.91
C PRO A 105 -2.53 -13.31 -8.63
N LYS A 106 -3.02 -14.55 -8.78
CA LYS A 106 -3.49 -15.38 -7.64
C LYS A 106 -2.46 -15.56 -6.53
N TYR A 107 -1.17 -15.55 -6.84
CA TYR A 107 -0.12 -15.67 -5.82
C TYR A 107 -0.08 -14.45 -4.90
N ILE A 108 -0.30 -13.24 -5.43
CA ILE A 108 -0.35 -12.01 -4.62
C ILE A 108 -1.55 -12.07 -3.67
N ILE A 109 -2.71 -12.48 -4.17
CA ILE A 109 -3.92 -12.66 -3.34
C ILE A 109 -3.64 -13.61 -2.17
N LYS A 110 -2.98 -14.75 -2.44
CA LYS A 110 -2.59 -15.71 -1.40
C LYS A 110 -1.62 -15.08 -0.39
N LEU A 111 -0.62 -14.33 -0.84
CA LEU A 111 0.35 -13.66 0.05
C LEU A 111 -0.32 -12.64 0.96
N VAL A 112 -1.22 -11.82 0.41
CA VAL A 112 -2.05 -10.89 1.18
C VAL A 112 -2.84 -11.66 2.23
N GLN A 113 -3.58 -12.70 1.84
CA GLN A 113 -4.41 -13.49 2.76
C GLN A 113 -3.61 -14.23 3.83
N SER A 114 -2.39 -14.72 3.52
CA SER A 114 -1.54 -15.45 4.47
C SER A 114 -0.80 -14.53 5.44
N SER A 115 -0.59 -13.26 5.07
CA SER A 115 0.10 -12.30 5.94
C SER A 115 -0.73 -11.96 7.18
N ILE A 116 -0.04 -11.62 8.28
CA ILE A 116 -0.67 -11.17 9.53
C ILE A 116 -1.37 -9.82 9.29
N GLU A 117 -0.68 -8.90 8.62
CA GLU A 117 -1.17 -7.54 8.31
C GLU A 117 -2.22 -7.50 7.19
N LYS A 118 -2.49 -8.63 6.54
CA LYS A 118 -3.33 -8.70 5.32
C LYS A 118 -2.83 -7.74 4.24
N ARG A 119 -1.51 -7.75 4.01
CA ARG A 119 -0.78 -6.84 3.12
C ARG A 119 0.41 -7.53 2.47
N TYR A 120 0.71 -7.16 1.23
CA TYR A 120 1.90 -7.55 0.49
C TYR A 120 2.44 -6.36 -0.32
N VAL A 121 3.76 -6.19 -0.37
CA VAL A 121 4.43 -5.16 -1.18
C VAL A 121 5.20 -5.85 -2.29
N ASP A 122 4.84 -5.53 -3.54
CA ASP A 122 5.54 -5.98 -4.73
C ASP A 122 6.53 -4.89 -5.17
N ILE A 123 7.79 -5.28 -5.37
CA ILE A 123 8.86 -4.36 -5.77
C ILE A 123 9.38 -4.83 -7.13
N LYS A 124 9.06 -4.08 -8.18
CA LYS A 124 9.55 -4.34 -9.54
C LYS A 124 10.56 -3.27 -9.94
N SER A 125 11.60 -3.68 -10.64
CA SER A 125 12.53 -2.74 -11.27
C SER A 125 12.19 -2.68 -12.76
N ILE A 126 11.69 -1.55 -13.23
CA ILE A 126 11.40 -1.29 -14.64
C ILE A 126 12.36 -0.19 -15.08
N ASP A 127 13.19 -0.46 -16.09
CA ASP A 127 14.17 0.49 -16.64
C ASP A 127 15.09 1.15 -15.58
N GLY A 128 15.51 0.37 -14.58
CA GLY A 128 16.36 0.85 -13.47
C GLY A 128 15.62 1.65 -12.39
N VAL A 129 14.34 1.96 -12.59
CA VAL A 129 13.48 2.60 -11.59
C VAL A 129 12.78 1.53 -10.76
N LYS A 130 12.95 1.58 -9.44
CA LYS A 130 12.22 0.71 -8.51
C LYS A 130 10.79 1.22 -8.35
N ASN A 131 9.84 0.52 -8.96
CA ASN A 131 8.44 0.71 -8.73
C ASN A 131 7.97 -0.18 -7.57
N ARG A 132 7.17 0.38 -6.67
CA ARG A 132 6.63 -0.32 -5.50
C ARG A 132 5.13 -0.23 -5.53
N SER A 133 4.47 -1.37 -5.58
CA SER A 133 3.03 -1.47 -5.48
C SER A 133 2.67 -2.18 -4.20
N SER A 134 1.70 -1.66 -3.45
CA SER A 134 1.17 -2.36 -2.29
C SER A 134 -0.18 -2.98 -2.61
N PHE A 135 -0.45 -4.12 -1.99
CA PHE A 135 -1.70 -4.84 -2.05
C PHE A 135 -2.16 -5.07 -0.62
N SER A 136 -3.35 -4.61 -0.26
CA SER A 136 -3.88 -4.78 1.09
C SER A 136 -5.36 -5.13 1.08
N GLN A 137 -5.83 -5.82 2.11
CA GLN A 137 -7.22 -6.23 2.19
C GLN A 137 -8.11 -5.08 2.69
N ILE A 138 -9.18 -4.79 1.95
CA ILE A 138 -10.29 -3.93 2.39
C ILE A 138 -11.23 -4.79 3.22
N LYS A 139 -11.62 -4.31 4.41
CA LYS A 139 -12.49 -5.03 5.34
C LYS A 139 -13.52 -4.10 5.96
N ASP A 140 -14.63 -4.66 6.44
CA ASP A 140 -15.59 -3.92 7.27
C ASP A 140 -15.14 -3.84 8.74
N ASP A 141 -15.95 -3.18 9.55
CA ASP A 141 -15.81 -3.04 11.02
C ASP A 141 -15.79 -4.39 11.76
N LYS A 142 -16.32 -5.44 11.14
CA LYS A 142 -16.37 -6.82 11.64
C LYS A 142 -15.29 -7.71 11.04
N PHE A 143 -14.26 -7.11 10.43
CA PHE A 143 -13.14 -7.78 9.78
C PHE A 143 -13.51 -8.66 8.57
N LYS A 144 -14.73 -8.54 8.04
CA LYS A 144 -15.16 -9.27 6.85
C LYS A 144 -14.42 -8.70 5.63
N PRO A 145 -13.76 -9.55 4.81
CA PRO A 145 -13.12 -9.11 3.59
C PRO A 145 -14.16 -8.57 2.59
N LEU A 146 -13.87 -7.41 1.99
CA LEU A 146 -14.71 -6.77 0.97
C LEU A 146 -14.04 -6.78 -0.40
N GLY A 147 -12.71 -6.61 -0.45
CA GLY A 147 -11.93 -6.54 -1.68
C GLY A 147 -10.44 -6.36 -1.39
N ILE A 148 -9.65 -6.14 -2.43
CA ILE A 148 -8.21 -5.87 -2.35
C ILE A 148 -7.94 -4.46 -2.87
N LEU A 149 -7.28 -3.66 -2.06
CA LEU A 149 -6.74 -2.35 -2.40
C LEU A 149 -5.36 -2.51 -3.03
N ASN A 150 -5.10 -1.78 -4.11
CA ASN A 150 -3.79 -1.62 -4.69
C ASN A 150 -3.46 -0.14 -4.87
N LEU A 151 -2.21 0.19 -4.52
CA LEU A 151 -1.58 1.51 -4.62
C LEU A 151 -0.26 1.40 -5.37
#